data_AF-A0A9D1NVX3-F1
#
_entry.id   AF-A0A9D1NVX3-F1
#
_cell.length_a   1.000
_cell.length_b   1.000
_cell.length_c   1.000
_cell.angle_alpha   90.00
_cell.angle_beta   90.00
_cell.angle_gamma   90.00
#
_symmetry.space_group_name_H-M   'P 1'
#
loop_
_entity.id
_entity.type
_entity.pdbx_description
1 polymer ?
#
loop_
_entity_poly.entity_id
_entity_poly.type
_entity_poly.pdbx_seq_one_letter_code
_entity_poly.pdbx_strand_id
1 'polypeptide(L)'
;MNIINVISDKNVPQWGNGKKFIAIHYLGVVGQNNKVEAGGYGAHYYIYWDGTIYQAAKHDAILWQVGTGGYYTQKHPEARNSNTIGIELCVKCDGNASNPSDPRWYFTTETQEACVQLVKKLMQDLGIPASHVLRHYDIVNKHCPAPYVNNNKYKTSWTWEEFKARISGGSSAGGTGQMYRIRKNWADAASQIGAYENLDNAKAACKAGYTVYDKDGKAVYSVGASSGQMYRIRKSWSDAGSQIGAYESLENAKAACEAGYTVYDKDGKAVYSKAETWKATGTAVCGGNGVYVRSGPGKSYDPLGQLNKGQRFEVDEKTSGEWVHIKVAGIGIGYMHKDYVVYDNPTSDVGWKAIGTAVCTGSNVNVRSGPGTNYKSLGQLGKGNRFEIDGQEKAGFTHIKVHLDGKDQIAWISSKYVKKD
;
A
#
# COMPACT_ATOMS: atom_id res chain seq x y z
N MET A 1 -4.83 -4.09 -18.61
CA MET A 1 -4.47 -4.99 -19.74
C MET A 1 -3.99 -6.31 -19.16
N ASN A 2 -4.57 -7.44 -19.58
CA ASN A 2 -4.14 -8.78 -19.14
C ASN A 2 -3.15 -9.34 -20.17
N ILE A 3 -2.00 -9.84 -19.73
CA ILE A 3 -0.99 -10.48 -20.59
C ILE A 3 -0.87 -11.94 -20.16
N ILE A 4 -1.10 -12.86 -21.09
CA ILE A 4 -1.00 -14.30 -20.83
C ILE A 4 0.45 -14.71 -21.09
N ASN A 5 1.14 -15.13 -20.03
CA ASN A 5 2.53 -15.57 -20.13
C ASN A 5 2.59 -17.03 -20.59
N VAL A 6 3.19 -17.25 -21.76
CA VAL A 6 3.48 -18.57 -22.36
C VAL A 6 4.97 -18.69 -22.71
N ILE A 7 5.80 -18.03 -21.90
CA ILE A 7 7.24 -17.89 -22.09
C ILE A 7 7.90 -19.28 -22.16
N SER A 8 8.76 -19.47 -23.16
CA SER A 8 9.59 -20.68 -23.29
C SER A 8 11.03 -20.32 -23.62
N ASP A 9 11.97 -20.80 -22.80
CA ASP A 9 13.41 -20.58 -22.98
C ASP A 9 14.08 -21.71 -23.80
N LYS A 10 13.33 -22.77 -24.14
CA LYS A 10 13.87 -24.05 -24.66
C LYS A 10 14.79 -23.91 -25.87
N ASN A 11 14.58 -22.91 -26.74
CA ASN A 11 15.41 -22.66 -27.93
C ASN A 11 15.63 -21.16 -28.18
N VAL A 12 15.54 -20.33 -27.14
CA VAL A 12 15.59 -18.88 -27.28
C VAL A 12 16.88 -18.33 -26.65
N PRO A 13 17.80 -17.74 -27.44
CA PRO A 13 19.03 -17.17 -26.91
C PRO A 13 18.75 -16.07 -25.88
N GLN A 14 19.09 -16.30 -24.60
CA GLN A 14 18.94 -15.32 -23.50
C GLN A 14 20.21 -14.50 -23.30
N TRP A 15 20.74 -13.89 -24.36
CA TRP A 15 22.05 -13.22 -24.35
C TRP A 15 22.02 -11.75 -23.90
N GLY A 16 20.89 -11.29 -23.33
CA GLY A 16 20.76 -9.92 -22.82
C GLY A 16 20.46 -8.92 -23.91
N ASN A 17 19.24 -8.98 -24.46
CA ASN A 17 18.75 -8.00 -25.41
C ASN A 17 18.82 -6.58 -24.85
N GLY A 18 19.31 -5.63 -25.66
CA GLY A 18 19.50 -4.23 -25.27
C GLY A 18 18.22 -3.38 -25.15
N LYS A 19 17.05 -3.88 -25.57
CA LYS A 19 15.72 -3.25 -25.38
C LYS A 19 15.67 -1.77 -25.80
N LYS A 20 16.28 -1.42 -26.93
CA LYS A 20 16.35 -0.04 -27.44
C LYS A 20 15.19 0.31 -28.37
N PHE A 21 14.62 -0.68 -29.04
CA PHE A 21 13.59 -0.51 -30.07
C PHE A 21 12.42 -1.45 -29.84
N ILE A 22 11.25 -1.08 -30.35
CA ILE A 22 10.10 -1.96 -30.50
C ILE A 22 9.81 -2.12 -31.99
N ALA A 23 9.68 -3.36 -32.47
CA ALA A 23 9.31 -3.65 -33.84
C ALA A 23 7.88 -4.19 -33.92
N ILE A 24 7.08 -3.61 -34.81
CA ILE A 24 5.71 -4.06 -35.10
C ILE A 24 5.74 -4.96 -36.33
N HIS A 25 5.11 -6.11 -36.20
CA HIS A 25 5.02 -7.16 -37.21
C HIS A 25 3.57 -7.59 -37.45
N TYR A 26 3.37 -8.40 -38.48
CA TYR A 26 2.16 -9.17 -38.71
C TYR A 26 2.58 -10.59 -39.07
N LEU A 27 1.73 -11.56 -38.76
CA LEU A 27 2.06 -12.97 -38.92
C LEU A 27 2.40 -13.39 -40.37
N GLY A 28 2.08 -12.56 -41.37
CA GLY A 28 2.29 -12.91 -42.79
C GLY A 28 1.31 -13.97 -43.32
N VAL A 29 0.39 -14.41 -42.48
CA VAL A 29 -0.66 -15.37 -42.77
C VAL A 29 -1.94 -14.94 -42.06
N VAL A 30 -3.09 -15.27 -42.63
CA VAL A 30 -4.37 -15.10 -41.93
C VAL A 30 -4.37 -16.05 -40.73
N GLY A 31 -4.47 -15.53 -39.52
CA GLY A 31 -4.43 -16.43 -38.38
C GLY A 31 -4.74 -15.80 -37.05
N GLN A 32 -5.72 -16.39 -36.36
CA GLN A 32 -5.86 -16.42 -34.90
C GLN A 32 -5.41 -17.79 -34.34
N ASN A 33 -5.21 -18.80 -35.18
CA ASN A 33 -4.82 -20.16 -34.76
C ASN A 33 -3.34 -20.46 -34.97
N ASN A 34 -2.59 -19.53 -35.58
CA ASN A 34 -1.16 -19.70 -35.84
C ASN A 34 -0.37 -19.27 -34.60
N LYS A 35 -0.21 -20.20 -33.65
CA LYS A 35 0.73 -20.02 -32.54
C LYS A 35 2.14 -20.22 -33.10
N VAL A 36 2.98 -19.19 -33.06
CA VAL A 36 4.36 -19.33 -33.51
C VAL A 36 5.16 -20.17 -32.51
N GLU A 37 5.92 -21.13 -33.04
CA GLU A 37 6.70 -22.07 -32.25
C GLU A 37 7.83 -21.38 -31.46
N ALA A 38 8.16 -21.94 -30.29
CA ALA A 38 9.17 -21.42 -29.36
C ALA A 38 10.63 -21.70 -29.80
N GLY A 39 10.92 -21.53 -31.09
CA GLY A 39 12.18 -21.89 -31.75
C GLY A 39 13.18 -20.74 -31.94
N GLY A 40 12.95 -19.56 -31.34
CA GLY A 40 13.81 -18.38 -31.54
C GLY A 40 13.56 -17.58 -32.83
N TYR A 41 12.69 -18.07 -33.72
CA TYR A 41 12.26 -17.40 -34.97
C TYR A 41 11.04 -16.46 -34.81
N GLY A 42 10.60 -16.23 -33.57
CA GLY A 42 9.36 -15.52 -33.26
C GLY A 42 9.56 -14.09 -32.75
N ALA A 43 8.53 -13.58 -32.10
CA ALA A 43 8.50 -12.28 -31.44
C ALA A 43 8.30 -12.45 -29.94
N HIS A 44 8.51 -11.36 -29.20
CA HIS A 44 8.34 -11.37 -27.74
C HIS A 44 6.86 -11.46 -27.37
N TYR A 45 6.01 -10.82 -28.19
CA TYR A 45 4.58 -10.73 -27.98
C TYR A 45 3.79 -11.11 -29.23
N TYR A 46 2.61 -11.67 -28.99
CA TYR A 46 1.60 -11.97 -30.01
C TYR A 46 0.27 -11.37 -29.59
N ILE A 47 -0.42 -10.72 -30.53
CA ILE A 47 -1.72 -10.10 -30.30
C ILE A 47 -2.75 -10.69 -31.26
N TYR A 48 -3.85 -11.20 -30.69
CA TYR A 48 -4.89 -11.94 -31.41
C TYR A 48 -6.02 -11.01 -31.90
N TRP A 49 -6.92 -11.53 -32.75
CA TRP A 49 -8.01 -10.74 -33.34
C TRP A 49 -8.97 -10.11 -32.33
N ASP A 50 -9.10 -10.71 -31.15
CA ASP A 50 -9.90 -10.23 -30.02
C ASP A 50 -9.11 -9.28 -29.09
N GLY A 51 -7.86 -8.96 -29.44
CA GLY A 51 -6.96 -8.16 -28.62
C GLY A 51 -6.26 -8.94 -27.51
N THR A 52 -6.44 -10.26 -27.41
CA THR A 52 -5.73 -11.08 -26.41
C THR A 52 -4.22 -11.03 -26.67
N ILE A 53 -3.44 -10.79 -25.61
CA ILE A 53 -1.99 -10.62 -25.67
C ILE A 53 -1.29 -11.80 -25.01
N TYR A 54 -0.38 -12.43 -25.74
CA TYR A 54 0.51 -13.47 -25.23
C TYR A 54 1.95 -12.97 -25.19
N GLN A 55 2.65 -13.22 -24.09
CA GLN A 55 4.10 -13.07 -24.02
C GLN A 55 4.75 -14.44 -24.22
N ALA A 56 5.53 -14.59 -25.29
CA ALA A 56 6.15 -15.87 -25.69
C ALA A 56 7.64 -15.94 -25.35
N ALA A 57 8.29 -14.80 -25.10
CA ALA A 57 9.70 -14.75 -24.70
C ALA A 57 9.95 -13.66 -23.64
N LYS A 58 10.97 -13.87 -22.81
CA LYS A 58 11.51 -12.85 -21.90
C LYS A 58 12.08 -11.68 -22.69
N HIS A 59 12.10 -10.48 -22.12
CA HIS A 59 12.70 -9.31 -22.79
C HIS A 59 14.22 -9.41 -22.96
N ASP A 60 14.90 -10.31 -22.25
CA ASP A 60 16.34 -10.57 -22.44
C ASP A 60 16.64 -11.50 -23.62
N ALA A 61 15.61 -12.09 -24.22
CA ALA A 61 15.71 -12.94 -25.39
C ALA A 61 16.19 -12.14 -26.61
N ILE A 62 17.11 -12.72 -27.37
CA ILE A 62 17.45 -12.28 -28.72
C ILE A 62 16.73 -13.19 -29.70
N LEU A 63 15.67 -12.68 -30.30
CA LEU A 63 14.87 -13.39 -31.29
C LEU A 63 15.27 -13.00 -32.71
N TRP A 64 15.18 -13.94 -33.65
CA TRP A 64 15.44 -13.72 -35.08
C TRP A 64 14.24 -13.08 -35.79
N GLN A 65 13.90 -11.87 -35.37
CA GLN A 65 12.65 -11.19 -35.76
C GLN A 65 12.84 -10.09 -36.80
N VAL A 66 13.96 -9.35 -36.79
CA VAL A 66 14.21 -8.15 -37.61
C VAL A 66 15.51 -8.21 -38.43
N GLY A 67 16.04 -9.42 -38.65
CA GLY A 67 17.29 -9.63 -39.39
C GLY A 67 17.13 -9.56 -40.91
N THR A 68 18.24 -9.36 -41.62
CA THR A 68 18.26 -9.36 -43.09
C THR A 68 18.00 -10.75 -43.68
N GLY A 69 18.39 -11.81 -42.97
CA GLY A 69 18.29 -13.19 -43.43
C GLY A 69 19.10 -13.51 -44.70
N GLY A 70 19.91 -12.56 -45.20
CA GLY A 70 20.61 -12.65 -46.48
C GLY A 70 19.79 -12.21 -47.71
N TYR A 71 18.50 -11.88 -47.54
CA TYR A 71 17.60 -11.51 -48.64
C TYR A 71 16.93 -10.14 -48.48
N TYR A 72 16.91 -9.58 -47.28
CA TYR A 72 16.50 -8.18 -47.04
C TYR A 72 17.71 -7.26 -46.93
N THR A 73 17.51 -6.00 -47.32
CA THR A 73 18.48 -4.92 -47.14
C THR A 73 18.25 -4.25 -45.79
N GLN A 74 19.33 -4.09 -45.01
CA GLN A 74 19.30 -3.34 -43.77
C GLN A 74 18.99 -1.86 -44.05
N LYS A 75 17.98 -1.29 -43.39
CA LYS A 75 17.58 0.11 -43.53
C LYS A 75 17.96 0.96 -42.32
N HIS A 76 17.56 0.51 -41.12
CA HIS A 76 17.82 1.28 -39.90
C HIS A 76 19.29 1.12 -39.46
N PRO A 77 19.98 2.21 -39.10
CA PRO A 77 21.41 2.15 -38.75
C PRO A 77 21.67 1.25 -37.53
N GLU A 78 20.82 1.34 -36.50
CA GLU A 78 21.08 0.70 -35.20
C GLU A 78 20.20 -0.52 -34.83
N ALA A 79 18.92 -0.56 -35.23
CA ALA A 79 17.99 -1.61 -34.81
C ALA A 79 18.39 -2.98 -35.38
N ARG A 80 18.54 -3.97 -34.49
CA ARG A 80 18.94 -5.36 -34.76
C ARG A 80 18.15 -6.30 -33.84
N ASN A 81 18.22 -7.60 -34.11
CA ASN A 81 17.64 -8.63 -33.24
C ASN A 81 18.06 -8.48 -31.77
N SER A 82 19.31 -8.08 -31.52
CA SER A 82 19.91 -7.97 -30.20
C SER A 82 19.47 -6.79 -29.36
N ASN A 83 18.71 -5.84 -29.91
CA ASN A 83 18.28 -4.63 -29.19
C ASN A 83 16.82 -4.25 -29.44
N THR A 84 16.01 -5.20 -29.93
CA THR A 84 14.62 -4.96 -30.34
C THR A 84 13.66 -5.91 -29.64
N ILE A 85 12.54 -5.37 -29.15
CA ILE A 85 11.38 -6.14 -28.70
C ILE A 85 10.37 -6.21 -29.85
N GLY A 86 10.10 -7.38 -30.41
CA GLY A 86 9.11 -7.55 -31.47
C GLY A 86 7.72 -7.91 -30.96
N ILE A 87 6.72 -7.43 -31.68
CA ILE A 87 5.29 -7.67 -31.44
C ILE A 87 4.65 -8.12 -32.75
N GLU A 88 4.09 -9.33 -32.77
CA GLU A 88 3.39 -9.93 -33.91
C GLU A 88 1.88 -9.75 -33.78
N LEU A 89 1.26 -9.16 -34.80
CA LEU A 89 -0.18 -8.92 -34.83
C LEU A 89 -0.87 -9.96 -35.74
N CYS A 90 -1.88 -10.64 -35.21
CA CYS A 90 -2.78 -11.46 -35.99
C CYS A 90 -3.52 -10.58 -37.01
N VAL A 91 -3.58 -11.04 -38.26
CA VAL A 91 -4.07 -10.26 -39.39
C VAL A 91 -5.16 -11.03 -40.14
N LYS A 92 -5.98 -10.33 -40.91
CA LYS A 92 -6.93 -10.88 -41.89
C LYS A 92 -6.54 -10.43 -43.30
N CYS A 93 -6.95 -11.21 -44.30
CA CYS A 93 -6.79 -10.85 -45.70
C CYS A 93 -8.06 -11.21 -46.46
N ASP A 94 -8.68 -10.22 -47.09
CA ASP A 94 -9.80 -10.46 -48.02
C ASP A 94 -9.31 -10.58 -49.48
N GLY A 95 -8.00 -10.63 -49.68
CA GLY A 95 -7.34 -10.74 -50.98
C GLY A 95 -6.47 -11.97 -51.11
N ASN A 96 -5.38 -11.85 -51.87
CA ASN A 96 -4.43 -12.93 -52.06
C ASN A 96 -3.49 -13.01 -50.84
N ALA A 97 -3.82 -13.90 -49.90
CA ALA A 97 -3.01 -14.13 -48.69
C ALA A 97 -1.60 -14.69 -48.97
N SER A 98 -1.28 -15.10 -50.21
CA SER A 98 0.09 -15.47 -50.61
C SER A 98 0.91 -14.27 -51.08
N ASN A 99 0.29 -13.12 -51.34
CA ASN A 99 0.99 -11.88 -51.70
C ASN A 99 1.22 -11.01 -50.45
N PRO A 100 2.46 -10.86 -49.95
CA PRO A 100 2.74 -10.08 -48.75
C PRO A 100 2.45 -8.57 -48.90
N SER A 101 2.24 -8.10 -50.13
CA SER A 101 1.90 -6.70 -50.45
C SER A 101 0.46 -6.53 -50.93
N ASP A 102 -0.42 -7.53 -50.73
CA ASP A 102 -1.85 -7.38 -51.09
C ASP A 102 -2.47 -6.20 -50.30
N PRO A 103 -3.15 -5.24 -50.95
CA PRO A 103 -3.72 -4.08 -50.25
C PRO A 103 -4.87 -4.44 -49.30
N ARG A 104 -5.39 -5.68 -49.34
CA ARG A 104 -6.51 -6.14 -48.51
C ARG A 104 -6.09 -6.91 -47.26
N TRP A 105 -4.81 -6.83 -46.87
CA TRP A 105 -4.40 -7.15 -45.51
C TRP A 105 -4.95 -6.12 -44.52
N TYR A 106 -5.56 -6.56 -43.42
CA TYR A 106 -6.06 -5.67 -42.36
C TYR A 106 -5.99 -6.28 -40.96
N PHE A 107 -5.83 -5.41 -39.96
CA PHE A 107 -5.99 -5.75 -38.55
C PHE A 107 -7.41 -5.47 -38.07
N THR A 108 -7.89 -6.22 -37.07
CA THR A 108 -9.13 -5.85 -36.36
C THR A 108 -8.90 -4.60 -35.50
N THR A 109 -9.99 -3.98 -35.03
CA THR A 109 -9.91 -2.84 -34.10
C THR A 109 -9.23 -3.27 -32.81
N GLU A 110 -9.64 -4.41 -32.26
CA GLU A 110 -9.17 -4.95 -30.99
C GLU A 110 -7.68 -5.28 -31.02
N THR A 111 -7.17 -5.87 -32.11
CA THR A 111 -5.73 -6.13 -32.28
C THR A 111 -4.92 -4.83 -32.23
N GLN A 112 -5.37 -3.77 -32.90
CA GLN A 112 -4.63 -2.52 -32.97
C GLN A 112 -4.69 -1.74 -31.65
N GLU A 113 -5.84 -1.73 -30.98
CA GLU A 113 -6.00 -1.12 -29.66
C GLU A 113 -5.14 -1.82 -28.61
N ALA A 114 -5.14 -3.16 -28.60
CA ALA A 114 -4.27 -3.94 -27.74
C ALA A 114 -2.78 -3.68 -28.03
N CYS A 115 -2.41 -3.53 -29.31
CA CYS A 115 -1.06 -3.16 -29.71
C CYS A 115 -0.65 -1.79 -29.16
N VAL A 116 -1.51 -0.78 -29.26
CA VAL A 116 -1.25 0.55 -28.69
C VAL A 116 -1.06 0.47 -27.17
N GLN A 117 -1.90 -0.27 -26.46
CA GLN A 117 -1.79 -0.43 -25.01
C GLN A 117 -0.47 -1.12 -24.62
N LEU A 118 -0.10 -2.18 -25.34
CA LEU A 118 1.14 -2.91 -25.11
C LEU A 118 2.36 -2.05 -25.40
N VAL A 119 2.38 -1.35 -26.54
CA VAL A 119 3.50 -0.49 -26.91
C VAL A 119 3.67 0.63 -25.90
N LYS A 120 2.60 1.30 -25.45
CA LYS A 120 2.68 2.31 -24.38
C LYS A 120 3.27 1.74 -23.09
N LYS A 121 2.81 0.55 -22.68
CA LYS A 121 3.35 -0.13 -21.51
C LYS A 121 4.85 -0.43 -21.65
N LEU A 122 5.27 -1.00 -22.78
CA LEU A 122 6.69 -1.32 -23.03
C LEU A 122 7.57 -0.07 -23.13
N MET A 123 7.07 0.99 -23.77
CA MET A 123 7.75 2.29 -23.80
C MET A 123 7.99 2.83 -22.39
N GLN A 124 6.98 2.76 -21.52
CA GLN A 124 7.08 3.18 -20.13
C GLN A 124 8.04 2.29 -19.32
N ASP A 125 7.83 0.97 -19.36
CA ASP A 125 8.57 0.02 -18.54
C ASP A 125 10.06 -0.05 -18.91
N LEU A 126 10.37 0.10 -20.20
CA LEU A 126 11.73 -0.08 -20.74
C LEU A 126 12.41 1.25 -21.10
N GLY A 127 11.73 2.39 -20.91
CA GLY A 127 12.26 3.71 -21.26
C GLY A 127 12.48 3.90 -22.77
N ILE A 128 11.71 3.22 -23.62
CA ILE A 128 11.84 3.31 -25.08
C ILE A 128 11.00 4.49 -25.58
N PRO A 129 11.59 5.50 -26.24
CA PRO A 129 10.84 6.63 -26.76
C PRO A 129 9.97 6.23 -27.95
N ALA A 130 8.91 7.00 -28.21
CA ALA A 130 8.00 6.71 -29.32
C ALA A 130 8.73 6.65 -30.68
N SER A 131 9.76 7.48 -30.88
CA SER A 131 10.61 7.47 -32.08
C SER A 131 11.29 6.12 -32.36
N HIS A 132 11.46 5.28 -31.33
CA HIS A 132 12.09 3.96 -31.43
C HIS A 132 11.07 2.82 -31.61
N VAL A 133 9.80 3.14 -31.85
CA VAL A 133 8.78 2.19 -32.30
C VAL A 133 8.73 2.19 -33.82
N LEU A 134 9.10 1.07 -34.41
CA LEU A 134 9.40 0.91 -35.84
C LEU A 134 8.54 -0.22 -36.43
N ARG A 135 8.26 -0.18 -37.73
CA ARG A 135 7.82 -1.36 -38.48
C ARG A 135 9.04 -2.22 -38.78
N HIS A 136 8.85 -3.51 -38.97
CA HIS A 136 9.92 -4.35 -39.54
C HIS A 136 10.41 -3.77 -40.89
N TYR A 137 9.52 -3.17 -41.68
CA TYR A 137 9.80 -2.39 -42.89
C TYR A 137 10.75 -1.20 -42.71
N ASP A 138 10.76 -0.59 -41.52
CA ASP A 138 11.65 0.54 -41.22
C ASP A 138 13.05 0.04 -40.83
N ILE A 139 13.13 -1.18 -40.28
CA ILE A 139 14.39 -1.83 -39.86
C ILE A 139 15.11 -2.47 -41.06
N VAL A 140 14.39 -3.26 -41.85
CA VAL A 140 14.85 -3.85 -43.12
C VAL A 140 13.77 -3.65 -44.19
N ASN A 141 14.09 -3.79 -45.48
CA ASN A 141 13.12 -3.55 -46.57
C ASN A 141 11.97 -4.60 -46.70
N LYS A 142 11.64 -5.35 -45.64
CA LYS A 142 10.55 -6.33 -45.64
C LYS A 142 9.19 -5.63 -45.59
N HIS A 143 8.26 -6.00 -46.47
CA HIS A 143 6.86 -5.50 -46.45
C HIS A 143 6.07 -6.04 -45.24
N CYS A 144 6.37 -5.51 -44.05
CA CYS A 144 5.86 -5.98 -42.76
C CYS A 144 5.82 -4.83 -41.73
N PRO A 145 4.67 -4.56 -41.08
CA PRO A 145 3.39 -5.22 -41.25
C PRO A 145 2.62 -4.69 -42.47
N ALA A 146 2.10 -5.59 -43.31
CA ALA A 146 1.47 -5.19 -44.58
C ALA A 146 0.38 -4.11 -44.42
N PRO A 147 -0.55 -4.16 -43.44
CA PRO A 147 -1.55 -3.09 -43.26
C PRO A 147 -0.94 -1.69 -43.06
N TYR A 148 0.15 -1.57 -42.28
CA TYR A 148 0.81 -0.27 -42.02
C TYR A 148 1.85 0.12 -43.07
N VAL A 149 2.26 -0.79 -43.95
CA VAL A 149 3.11 -0.46 -45.11
C VAL A 149 2.24 -0.07 -46.31
N ASN A 150 1.16 -0.81 -46.57
CA ASN A 150 0.13 -0.45 -47.54
C ASN A 150 -0.49 0.91 -47.22
N ASN A 151 -0.71 1.17 -45.92
CA ASN A 151 -1.09 2.48 -45.40
C ASN A 151 -2.37 3.06 -46.04
N ASN A 152 -3.30 2.19 -46.42
CA ASN A 152 -4.47 2.51 -47.25
C ASN A 152 -5.80 2.56 -46.48
N LYS A 153 -5.75 2.45 -45.15
CA LYS A 153 -6.93 2.37 -44.25
C LYS A 153 -7.96 1.31 -44.66
N TYR A 154 -7.52 0.17 -45.20
CA TYR A 154 -8.47 -0.89 -45.56
C TYR A 154 -9.19 -1.43 -44.32
N LYS A 155 -10.53 -1.35 -44.34
CA LYS A 155 -11.44 -1.71 -43.24
C LYS A 155 -11.09 -0.99 -41.93
N THR A 156 -10.71 -1.76 -40.91
CA THR A 156 -10.46 -1.29 -39.55
C THR A 156 -9.02 -0.84 -39.34
N SER A 157 -8.12 -1.05 -40.31
CA SER A 157 -6.70 -0.71 -40.15
C SER A 157 -6.48 0.79 -40.16
N TRP A 158 -5.68 1.27 -39.22
CA TRP A 158 -5.17 2.64 -39.21
C TRP A 158 -3.99 2.79 -40.16
N THR A 159 -3.66 4.04 -40.51
CA THR A 159 -2.35 4.35 -41.08
C THR A 159 -1.25 4.19 -40.03
N TRP A 160 0.00 4.10 -40.50
CA TRP A 160 1.16 4.10 -39.60
C TRP A 160 1.21 5.38 -38.75
N GLU A 161 0.94 6.55 -39.34
CA GLU A 161 0.91 7.82 -38.60
C GLU A 161 -0.20 7.87 -37.55
N GLU A 162 -1.38 7.31 -37.85
CA GLU A 162 -2.47 7.20 -36.88
C GLU A 162 -2.13 6.26 -35.70
N PHE A 163 -1.39 5.18 -35.97
CA PHE A 163 -0.84 4.31 -34.92
C PHE A 163 0.23 5.07 -34.09
N LYS A 164 1.15 5.78 -34.75
CA LYS A 164 2.21 6.58 -34.10
C LYS A 164 1.66 7.71 -33.24
N ALA A 165 0.62 8.40 -33.69
CA ALA A 165 -0.06 9.44 -32.93
C ALA A 165 -0.64 8.88 -31.62
N ARG A 166 -1.30 7.71 -31.71
CA ARG A 166 -1.91 7.04 -30.56
C ARG A 166 -0.90 6.64 -29.48
N ILE A 167 0.29 6.19 -29.84
CA ILE A 167 1.35 5.81 -28.87
C ILE A 167 2.12 7.02 -28.30
N SER A 168 2.12 8.16 -29.00
CA SER A 168 2.93 9.34 -28.64
C SER A 168 2.19 10.39 -27.80
N GLY A 169 0.99 10.09 -27.29
CA GLY A 169 0.21 11.01 -26.46
C GLY A 169 -0.76 11.93 -27.24
N GLY A 170 -0.93 11.72 -28.55
CA GLY A 170 -1.93 12.39 -29.35
C GLY A 170 -3.30 11.72 -29.26
N SER A 171 -4.34 12.51 -28.98
CA SER A 171 -5.74 12.10 -29.06
C SER A 171 -6.21 11.97 -30.52
N SER A 172 -7.09 10.99 -30.78
CA SER A 172 -7.97 10.75 -31.95
C SER A 172 -7.32 10.36 -33.30
N ALA A 173 -7.86 9.47 -34.14
CA ALA A 173 -9.28 9.30 -34.52
C ALA A 173 -9.68 7.86 -34.94
N GLY A 174 -10.82 7.34 -34.45
CA GLY A 174 -11.54 6.23 -35.10
C GLY A 174 -12.27 5.20 -34.22
N GLY A 175 -13.37 5.59 -33.55
CA GLY A 175 -14.67 4.90 -33.63
C GLY A 175 -15.00 3.68 -32.74
N THR A 176 -15.67 3.93 -31.60
CA THR A 176 -16.79 3.08 -31.10
C THR A 176 -18.07 3.89 -30.78
N GLY A 177 -18.09 5.20 -31.04
CA GLY A 177 -19.22 6.08 -30.66
C GLY A 177 -19.40 6.24 -29.15
N GLN A 178 -18.55 5.61 -28.33
CA GLN A 178 -18.56 5.70 -26.89
C GLN A 178 -17.77 6.95 -26.45
N MET A 179 -18.50 7.98 -26.01
CA MET A 179 -17.95 9.17 -25.38
C MET A 179 -18.28 9.18 -23.89
N TYR A 180 -17.26 9.26 -23.05
CA TYR A 180 -17.41 9.47 -21.62
C TYR A 180 -17.42 10.96 -21.31
N ARG A 181 -18.56 11.49 -20.85
CA ARG A 181 -18.77 12.92 -20.57
C ARG A 181 -18.69 13.19 -19.08
N ILE A 182 -17.94 14.20 -18.68
CA ILE A 182 -17.78 14.60 -17.28
C ILE A 182 -18.70 15.79 -17.01
N ARG A 183 -19.75 15.60 -16.20
CA ARG A 183 -20.78 16.60 -15.88
C ARG A 183 -21.16 16.55 -14.41
N LYS A 184 -21.76 17.60 -13.86
CA LYS A 184 -22.35 17.55 -12.51
C LYS A 184 -23.53 16.57 -12.47
N ASN A 185 -24.39 16.64 -13.48
CA ASN A 185 -25.45 15.67 -13.75
C ASN A 185 -25.67 15.52 -15.26
N TRP A 186 -26.35 14.46 -15.71
CA TRP A 186 -26.52 14.20 -17.14
C TRP A 186 -27.33 15.29 -17.87
N ALA A 187 -28.41 15.78 -17.23
CA ALA A 187 -29.30 16.79 -17.80
C ALA A 187 -28.62 18.18 -17.93
N ASP A 188 -27.68 18.50 -17.05
CA ASP A 188 -26.90 19.74 -17.07
C ASP A 188 -25.72 19.64 -18.05
N ALA A 189 -26.02 19.78 -19.34
CA ALA A 189 -25.01 19.77 -20.39
C ALA A 189 -24.01 20.94 -20.30
N ALA A 190 -24.41 22.08 -19.71
CA ALA A 190 -23.54 23.25 -19.53
C ALA A 190 -22.43 23.00 -18.52
N SER A 191 -22.64 22.11 -17.55
CA SER A 191 -21.60 21.67 -16.61
C SER A 191 -20.53 20.76 -17.20
N GLN A 192 -20.51 20.51 -18.52
CA GLN A 192 -19.54 19.58 -19.08
C GLN A 192 -18.11 20.12 -19.01
N ILE A 193 -17.22 19.44 -18.29
CA ILE A 193 -15.81 19.83 -18.13
C ILE A 193 -14.84 18.94 -18.91
N GLY A 194 -15.35 17.90 -19.57
CA GLY A 194 -14.53 17.03 -20.42
C GLY A 194 -15.35 15.97 -21.14
N ALA A 195 -14.81 15.49 -22.25
CA ALA A 195 -15.34 14.37 -23.04
C ALA A 195 -14.16 13.53 -23.54
N TYR A 196 -14.19 12.23 -23.29
CA TYR A 196 -13.06 11.33 -23.56
C TYR A 196 -13.54 10.01 -24.17
N GLU A 197 -12.77 9.45 -25.11
CA GLU A 197 -13.08 8.14 -25.70
C GLU A 197 -12.67 6.98 -24.77
N ASN A 198 -11.75 7.25 -23.83
CA ASN A 198 -11.25 6.28 -22.88
C ASN A 198 -11.77 6.59 -21.47
N LEU A 199 -12.35 5.58 -20.81
CA LEU A 199 -12.92 5.70 -19.47
C LEU A 199 -11.88 6.10 -18.43
N ASP A 200 -10.66 5.55 -18.50
CA ASP A 200 -9.63 5.84 -17.51
C ASP A 200 -9.11 7.27 -17.62
N ASN A 201 -9.05 7.82 -18.85
CA ASN A 201 -8.79 9.25 -19.06
C ASN A 201 -9.93 10.12 -18.51
N ALA A 202 -11.19 9.71 -18.72
CA ALA A 202 -12.34 10.40 -18.16
C ALA A 202 -12.32 10.38 -16.63
N LYS A 203 -11.96 9.24 -16.02
CA LYS A 203 -11.78 9.10 -14.56
C LYS A 203 -10.66 10.01 -14.06
N ALA A 204 -9.51 10.02 -14.72
CA ALA A 204 -8.36 10.84 -14.36
C ALA A 204 -8.66 12.35 -14.44
N ALA A 205 -9.49 12.77 -15.40
CA ALA A 205 -9.90 14.16 -15.56
C ALA A 205 -11.14 14.55 -14.74
N CYS A 206 -11.81 13.58 -14.11
CA CYS A 206 -13.01 13.84 -13.33
C CYS A 206 -12.66 14.59 -12.05
N LYS A 207 -13.25 15.78 -11.88
CA LYS A 207 -13.04 16.62 -10.70
C LYS A 207 -14.08 16.32 -9.63
N ALA A 208 -13.75 16.61 -8.37
CA ALA A 208 -14.70 16.52 -7.27
C ALA A 208 -16.00 17.26 -7.59
N GLY A 209 -17.13 16.59 -7.41
CA GLY A 209 -18.47 17.12 -7.70
C GLY A 209 -18.93 16.94 -9.14
N TYR A 210 -18.17 16.18 -9.93
CA TYR A 210 -18.53 15.75 -11.26
C TYR A 210 -18.64 14.22 -11.34
N THR A 211 -19.41 13.77 -12.32
CA THR A 211 -19.68 12.38 -12.65
C THR A 211 -19.35 12.16 -14.12
N VAL A 212 -18.68 11.05 -14.40
CA VAL A 212 -18.45 10.51 -15.74
C VAL A 212 -19.68 9.70 -16.14
N TYR A 213 -20.27 10.08 -17.26
CA TYR A 213 -21.39 9.42 -17.90
C TYR A 213 -20.94 8.74 -19.19
N ASP A 214 -21.48 7.57 -19.50
CA ASP A 214 -21.31 6.94 -20.81
C ASP A 214 -22.12 7.65 -21.91
N LYS A 215 -22.08 7.11 -23.14
CA LYS A 215 -22.78 7.71 -24.30
C LYS A 215 -24.30 7.77 -24.13
N ASP A 216 -24.87 6.89 -23.30
CA ASP A 216 -26.31 6.77 -23.07
C ASP A 216 -26.74 7.58 -21.83
N GLY A 217 -25.81 8.28 -21.18
CA GLY A 217 -26.08 9.09 -20.01
C GLY A 217 -26.15 8.32 -18.70
N LYS A 218 -25.67 7.07 -18.67
CA LYS A 218 -25.56 6.29 -17.45
C LYS A 218 -24.27 6.67 -16.71
N ALA A 219 -24.40 6.94 -15.42
CA ALA A 219 -23.25 7.23 -14.56
C ALA A 219 -22.35 5.99 -14.45
N VAL A 220 -21.07 6.14 -14.78
CA VAL A 220 -20.08 5.04 -14.77
C VAL A 220 -18.93 5.28 -13.79
N TYR A 221 -18.73 6.53 -13.35
CA TYR A 221 -17.76 6.88 -12.31
C TYR A 221 -18.09 8.26 -11.73
N SER A 222 -17.98 8.45 -10.42
CA SER A 222 -18.17 9.75 -9.79
C SER A 222 -17.02 10.03 -8.83
N VAL A 223 -16.47 11.24 -8.89
CA VAL A 223 -15.64 11.76 -7.81
C VAL A 223 -16.58 12.57 -6.93
N GLY A 224 -16.87 12.05 -5.74
CA GLY A 224 -17.73 12.74 -4.79
C GLY A 224 -17.33 14.21 -4.68
N ALA A 225 -18.31 15.12 -4.70
CA ALA A 225 -18.03 16.50 -4.29
C ALA A 225 -17.39 16.42 -2.90
N SER A 226 -16.21 17.03 -2.74
CA SER A 226 -15.73 17.35 -1.40
C SER A 226 -16.80 18.25 -0.80
N SER A 227 -17.57 17.71 0.14
CA SER A 227 -18.66 18.42 0.81
C SER A 227 -18.14 19.48 1.79
N GLY A 228 -16.84 19.83 1.70
CA GLY A 228 -16.10 20.49 2.78
C GLY A 228 -15.97 19.61 4.02
N GLN A 229 -16.39 18.34 3.95
CA GLN A 229 -16.35 17.39 5.04
C GLN A 229 -14.93 16.86 5.20
N MET A 230 -14.28 17.25 6.28
CA MET A 230 -13.00 16.68 6.70
C MET A 230 -13.21 15.79 7.92
N TYR A 231 -12.77 14.54 7.81
CA TYR A 231 -12.66 13.62 8.93
C TYR A 231 -11.32 13.81 9.62
N ARG A 232 -11.34 14.22 10.89
CA ARG A 232 -10.14 14.52 11.67
C ARG A 232 -9.85 13.39 12.66
N ILE A 233 -8.61 12.93 12.69
CA ILE A 233 -8.16 11.88 13.60
C ILE A 233 -7.52 12.54 14.81
N ARG A 234 -8.15 12.42 15.98
CA ARG A 234 -7.71 13.05 17.24
C ARG A 234 -7.96 12.11 18.43
N LYS A 235 -7.28 12.34 19.55
CA LYS A 235 -7.60 11.64 20.81
C LYS A 235 -8.96 12.09 21.36
N SER A 236 -9.24 13.39 21.29
CA SER A 236 -10.55 13.98 21.58
C SER A 236 -10.85 15.12 20.61
N TRP A 237 -12.12 15.51 20.48
CA TRP A 237 -12.45 16.65 19.62
C TRP A 237 -11.85 17.96 20.14
N SER A 238 -11.91 18.17 21.46
CA SER A 238 -11.39 19.37 22.13
C SER A 238 -9.85 19.46 22.11
N ASP A 239 -9.14 18.33 21.99
CA ASP A 239 -7.69 18.30 21.79
C ASP A 239 -7.29 18.36 20.31
N ALA A 240 -7.35 19.57 19.75
CA ALA A 240 -6.86 19.84 18.41
C ALA A 240 -5.36 19.55 18.23
N GLY A 241 -4.55 19.60 19.30
CA GLY A 241 -3.11 19.34 19.27
C GLY A 241 -2.76 17.88 19.03
N SER A 242 -3.64 16.95 19.41
CA SER A 242 -3.50 15.52 19.08
C SER A 242 -3.81 15.17 17.62
N GLN A 243 -4.11 16.12 16.74
CA GLN A 243 -4.52 15.76 15.38
C GLN A 243 -3.37 15.10 14.60
N ILE A 244 -3.55 13.82 14.26
CA ILE A 244 -2.58 13.06 13.46
C ILE A 244 -2.96 12.93 12.00
N GLY A 245 -4.18 13.34 11.62
CA GLY A 245 -4.60 13.33 10.22
C GLY A 245 -5.94 14.02 9.98
N ALA A 246 -6.15 14.41 8.72
CA ALA A 246 -7.39 14.98 8.24
C ALA A 246 -7.65 14.50 6.80
N TYR A 247 -8.78 13.87 6.55
CA TYR A 247 -9.07 13.19 5.28
C TYR A 247 -10.49 13.51 4.79
N GLU A 248 -10.65 13.67 3.48
CA GLU A 248 -11.98 13.83 2.87
C GLU A 248 -12.78 12.51 2.81
N SER A 249 -12.09 11.37 2.92
CA SER A 249 -12.68 10.02 2.94
C SER A 249 -12.70 9.45 4.35
N LEU A 250 -13.89 9.04 4.82
CA LEU A 250 -14.05 8.34 6.09
C LEU A 250 -13.24 7.04 6.12
N GLU A 251 -13.23 6.28 5.02
CA GLU A 251 -12.50 5.01 4.95
C GLU A 251 -10.98 5.23 5.04
N ASN A 252 -10.46 6.29 4.42
CA ASN A 252 -9.05 6.64 4.56
C ASN A 252 -8.73 7.11 5.98
N ALA A 253 -9.63 7.88 6.60
CA ALA A 253 -9.48 8.29 7.99
C ALA A 253 -9.49 7.09 8.95
N LYS A 254 -10.37 6.10 8.73
CA LYS A 254 -10.40 4.85 9.50
C LYS A 254 -9.10 4.06 9.31
N ALA A 255 -8.61 3.94 8.08
CA ALA A 255 -7.38 3.22 7.76
C ALA A 255 -6.15 3.86 8.42
N ALA A 256 -6.08 5.20 8.41
CA ALA A 256 -5.01 5.97 9.04
C ALA A 256 -5.18 6.16 10.55
N CYS A 257 -6.32 5.75 11.12
CA CYS A 257 -6.54 5.87 12.56
C CYS A 257 -5.59 4.95 13.30
N GLU A 258 -4.80 5.52 14.19
CA GLU A 258 -3.96 4.78 15.13
C GLU A 258 -4.77 4.34 16.35
N ALA A 259 -4.26 3.33 17.06
CA ALA A 259 -4.90 2.82 18.27
C ALA A 259 -4.94 3.94 19.34
N GLY A 260 -6.09 4.11 20.01
CA GLY A 260 -6.30 5.21 20.96
C GLY A 260 -6.74 6.54 20.33
N TYR A 261 -6.95 6.58 19.01
CA TYR A 261 -7.50 7.74 18.31
C TYR A 261 -8.95 7.52 17.86
N THR A 262 -9.64 8.64 17.65
CA THR A 262 -11.01 8.71 17.16
C THR A 262 -11.06 9.59 15.92
N VAL A 263 -11.76 9.12 14.90
CA VAL A 263 -12.14 9.87 13.71
C VAL A 263 -13.41 10.67 14.03
N TYR A 264 -13.31 11.98 13.91
CA TYR A 264 -14.40 12.92 14.06
C TYR A 264 -14.81 13.47 12.71
N ASP A 265 -16.11 13.69 12.53
CA ASP A 265 -16.66 14.38 11.37
C ASP A 265 -16.41 15.91 11.45
N LYS A 266 -16.87 16.68 10.46
CA LYS A 266 -16.64 18.13 10.38
C LYS A 266 -17.23 18.90 11.58
N ASP A 267 -18.29 18.36 12.19
CA ASP A 267 -19.01 18.96 13.31
C ASP A 267 -18.47 18.48 14.66
N GLY A 268 -17.42 17.64 14.66
CA GLY A 268 -16.81 17.10 15.87
C GLY A 268 -17.53 15.89 16.45
N LYS A 269 -18.41 15.25 15.70
CA LYS A 269 -19.05 14.01 16.12
C LYS A 269 -18.12 12.84 15.87
N ALA A 270 -17.90 12.00 16.89
CA ALA A 270 -17.15 10.76 16.75
C ALA A 270 -17.88 9.81 15.80
N VAL A 271 -17.20 9.37 14.73
CA VAL A 271 -17.75 8.45 13.72
C VAL A 271 -17.03 7.11 13.64
N TYR A 272 -15.81 7.02 14.20
CA TYR A 272 -15.08 5.77 14.36
C TYR A 272 -14.00 5.93 15.43
N SER A 273 -13.82 4.96 16.31
CA SER A 273 -12.70 4.92 17.26
C SER A 273 -11.94 3.63 17.08
N LYS A 274 -10.60 3.71 16.97
CA LYS A 274 -9.77 2.51 16.98
C LYS A 274 -9.36 2.24 18.41
N ALA A 275 -9.98 1.21 18.99
CA ALA A 275 -9.71 0.81 20.36
C ALA A 275 -8.20 0.54 20.55
N GLU A 276 -7.63 1.13 21.60
CA GLU A 276 -6.30 0.76 22.04
C GLU A 276 -6.34 -0.68 22.60
N THR A 277 -5.36 -1.49 22.23
CA THR A 277 -5.18 -2.79 22.87
C THR A 277 -4.68 -2.54 24.28
N TRP A 278 -5.59 -2.61 25.24
CA TRP A 278 -5.27 -2.41 26.65
C TRP A 278 -4.52 -3.61 27.22
N LYS A 279 -3.36 -3.35 27.82
CA LYS A 279 -2.59 -4.32 28.58
C LYS A 279 -2.44 -3.82 30.02
N ALA A 280 -3.26 -4.33 30.92
CA ALA A 280 -3.18 -3.97 32.32
C ALA A 280 -1.83 -4.40 32.91
N THR A 281 -1.20 -3.50 33.66
CA THR A 281 -0.01 -3.77 34.49
C THR A 281 -0.35 -3.81 35.98
N GLY A 282 -1.54 -3.34 36.35
CA GLY A 282 -2.07 -3.43 37.71
C GLY A 282 -3.49 -2.90 37.83
N THR A 283 -3.97 -2.82 39.07
CA THR A 283 -5.27 -2.21 39.43
C THR A 283 -5.10 -1.14 40.50
N ALA A 284 -6.08 -0.25 40.59
CA ALA A 284 -6.12 0.84 41.55
C ALA A 284 -7.56 1.19 41.92
N VAL A 285 -7.73 1.95 43.00
CA VAL A 285 -8.99 2.56 43.43
C VAL A 285 -8.92 4.07 43.38
N CYS A 286 -10.07 4.71 43.17
CA CYS A 286 -10.17 6.17 43.19
C CYS A 286 -10.07 6.69 44.64
N GLY A 287 -9.24 7.71 44.88
CA GLY A 287 -9.05 8.31 46.20
C GLY A 287 -10.08 9.37 46.59
N GLY A 288 -10.90 9.86 45.65
CA GLY A 288 -11.82 10.99 45.84
C GLY A 288 -13.22 10.76 45.26
N ASN A 289 -14.16 11.66 45.53
CA ASN A 289 -15.54 11.61 45.01
C ASN A 289 -15.72 12.54 43.80
N GLY A 290 -16.47 12.10 42.79
CA GLY A 290 -16.74 12.88 41.57
C GLY A 290 -15.52 13.17 40.69
N VAL A 291 -14.50 12.30 40.72
CA VAL A 291 -13.25 12.49 39.96
C VAL A 291 -13.48 12.15 38.49
N TYR A 292 -13.22 13.10 37.60
CA TYR A 292 -13.40 12.91 36.16
C TYR A 292 -12.33 11.99 35.55
N VAL A 293 -12.80 11.02 34.76
CA VAL A 293 -12.00 10.31 33.75
C VAL A 293 -12.09 11.11 32.46
N ARG A 294 -10.95 11.49 31.88
CA ARG A 294 -10.89 12.36 30.70
C ARG A 294 -10.34 11.64 29.49
N SER A 295 -10.69 12.12 28.31
CA SER A 295 -10.21 11.59 27.03
C SER A 295 -8.72 11.86 26.76
N GLY A 296 -8.06 12.70 27.57
CA GLY A 296 -6.62 12.94 27.51
C GLY A 296 -6.05 13.60 28.77
N PRO A 297 -4.73 13.81 28.82
CA PRO A 297 -4.00 14.20 30.03
C PRO A 297 -4.08 15.70 30.32
N GLY A 298 -5.27 16.19 30.67
CA GLY A 298 -5.46 17.60 31.01
C GLY A 298 -6.91 17.96 31.35
N LYS A 299 -7.11 19.09 32.04
CA LYS A 299 -8.45 19.59 32.40
C LYS A 299 -9.25 20.09 31.18
N SER A 300 -8.58 20.42 30.08
CA SER A 300 -9.19 20.88 28.82
C SER A 300 -9.81 19.75 27.98
N TYR A 301 -9.51 18.49 28.32
CA TYR A 301 -10.03 17.32 27.61
C TYR A 301 -11.43 16.94 28.07
N ASP A 302 -12.21 16.40 27.14
CA ASP A 302 -13.62 16.05 27.37
C ASP A 302 -13.76 14.99 28.47
N PRO A 303 -14.72 15.14 29.40
CA PRO A 303 -15.01 14.13 30.42
C PRO A 303 -15.71 12.92 29.79
N LEU A 304 -15.18 11.72 30.06
CA LEU A 304 -15.77 10.44 29.64
C LEU A 304 -16.73 9.89 30.71
N GLY A 305 -16.50 10.23 31.98
CA GLY A 305 -17.32 9.84 33.12
C GLY A 305 -16.67 10.23 34.44
N GLN A 306 -17.24 9.77 35.56
CA GLN A 306 -16.75 10.07 36.90
C GLN A 306 -16.59 8.82 37.76
N LEU A 307 -15.64 8.88 38.70
CA LEU A 307 -15.42 7.89 39.74
C LEU A 307 -15.56 8.51 41.12
N ASN A 308 -16.12 7.72 42.04
CA ASN A 308 -16.19 7.98 43.46
C ASN A 308 -15.16 7.15 44.24
N LYS A 309 -14.93 7.54 45.49
CA LYS A 309 -13.88 6.97 46.32
C LYS A 309 -14.09 5.46 46.47
N GLY A 310 -13.03 4.69 46.27
CA GLY A 310 -13.04 3.22 46.33
C GLY A 310 -13.47 2.53 45.04
N GLN A 311 -13.99 3.24 44.02
CA GLN A 311 -14.29 2.63 42.73
C GLN A 311 -13.00 2.21 42.01
N ARG A 312 -13.01 0.98 41.45
CA ARG A 312 -11.84 0.29 40.91
C ARG A 312 -11.63 0.56 39.42
N PHE A 313 -10.37 0.51 38.99
CA PHE A 313 -9.96 0.58 37.60
C PHE A 313 -8.61 -0.10 37.36
N GLU A 314 -8.29 -0.36 36.10
CA GLU A 314 -7.01 -0.92 35.67
C GLU A 314 -6.05 0.22 35.31
N VAL A 315 -4.74 -0.03 35.45
CA VAL A 315 -3.64 0.86 35.02
C VAL A 315 -2.71 0.12 34.07
N ASP A 316 -2.01 0.82 33.19
CA ASP A 316 -1.02 0.26 32.26
C ASP A 316 0.40 0.87 32.44
N GLU A 317 0.66 1.48 33.60
CA GLU A 317 1.89 2.22 33.97
C GLU A 317 2.20 3.47 33.11
N LYS A 318 1.42 3.77 32.07
CA LYS A 318 1.64 4.99 31.28
C LYS A 318 1.15 6.22 32.04
N THR A 319 1.98 7.27 32.01
CA THR A 319 1.65 8.58 32.54
C THR A 319 2.01 9.68 31.54
N SER A 320 1.30 10.80 31.60
CA SER A 320 1.62 12.00 30.84
C SER A 320 1.49 13.20 31.77
N GLY A 321 2.64 13.67 32.26
CA GLY A 321 2.69 14.64 33.36
C GLY A 321 1.97 14.11 34.60
N GLU A 322 1.01 14.87 35.09
CA GLU A 322 0.25 14.55 36.31
C GLU A 322 -0.94 13.61 36.07
N TRP A 323 -1.07 13.05 34.87
CA TRP A 323 -2.21 12.22 34.46
C TRP A 323 -1.79 10.78 34.23
N VAL A 324 -2.50 9.87 34.90
CA VAL A 324 -2.32 8.41 34.80
C VAL A 324 -3.30 7.86 33.78
N HIS A 325 -2.81 6.99 32.90
CA HIS A 325 -3.63 6.29 31.92
C HIS A 325 -4.32 5.09 32.58
N ILE A 326 -5.65 5.04 32.45
CA ILE A 326 -6.49 4.10 33.17
C ILE A 326 -7.56 3.50 32.26
N LYS A 327 -8.03 2.30 32.60
CA LYS A 327 -9.23 1.70 32.00
C LYS A 327 -10.26 1.39 33.06
N VAL A 328 -11.46 1.91 32.85
CA VAL A 328 -12.57 1.82 33.77
C VAL A 328 -13.71 1.03 33.12
N ALA A 329 -14.21 0.02 33.81
CA ALA A 329 -15.37 -0.74 33.33
C ALA A 329 -16.59 0.20 33.15
N GLY A 330 -17.22 0.14 31.98
CA GLY A 330 -18.39 0.98 31.64
C GLY A 330 -18.08 2.42 31.20
N ILE A 331 -16.86 2.93 31.43
CA ILE A 331 -16.42 4.25 30.93
C ILE A 331 -15.42 4.11 29.77
N GLY A 332 -14.56 3.07 29.80
CA GLY A 332 -13.53 2.84 28.79
C GLY A 332 -12.14 3.31 29.23
N ILE A 333 -11.27 3.56 28.25
CA ILE A 333 -9.88 3.98 28.45
C ILE A 333 -9.82 5.50 28.49
N GLY A 334 -9.09 6.06 29.46
CA GLY A 334 -8.91 7.51 29.60
C GLY A 334 -7.80 7.86 30.59
N TYR A 335 -7.83 9.09 31.09
CA TYR A 335 -6.82 9.62 31.99
C TYR A 335 -7.46 10.17 33.28
N MET A 336 -6.79 9.93 34.41
CA MET A 336 -7.17 10.47 35.72
C MET A 336 -5.96 11.13 36.39
N HIS A 337 -6.17 12.21 37.13
CA HIS A 337 -5.10 12.90 37.84
C HIS A 337 -4.49 12.01 38.92
N LYS A 338 -3.15 11.99 39.01
CA LYS A 338 -2.39 11.05 39.85
C LYS A 338 -2.76 11.08 41.34
N ASP A 339 -3.15 12.25 41.86
CA ASP A 339 -3.54 12.43 43.26
C ASP A 339 -4.75 11.58 43.68
N TYR A 340 -5.56 11.14 42.72
CA TYR A 340 -6.73 10.30 42.97
C TYR A 340 -6.49 8.83 42.62
N VAL A 341 -5.29 8.45 42.19
CA VAL A 341 -4.94 7.07 41.87
C VAL A 341 -4.31 6.40 43.08
N VAL A 342 -5.05 5.52 43.73
CA VAL A 342 -4.55 4.71 44.85
C VAL A 342 -4.29 3.31 44.32
N TYR A 343 -3.04 3.04 43.92
CA TYR A 343 -2.64 1.75 43.40
C TYR A 343 -2.85 0.63 44.43
N ASP A 344 -3.42 -0.49 43.99
CA ASP A 344 -3.36 -1.73 44.73
C ASP A 344 -1.89 -2.18 44.69
N ASN A 345 -1.20 -2.20 45.84
CA ASN A 345 0.27 -2.40 45.98
C ASN A 345 0.95 -3.15 44.79
N PRO A 346 2.00 -2.60 44.16
CA PRO A 346 2.53 -3.08 42.89
C PRO A 346 3.26 -4.41 43.07
N THR A 347 2.80 -5.45 42.40
CA THR A 347 3.60 -6.64 42.11
C THR A 347 3.59 -6.84 40.60
N SER A 348 4.53 -6.21 39.89
CA SER A 348 4.78 -6.48 38.48
C SER A 348 6.06 -7.29 38.34
N ASP A 349 5.88 -8.61 38.22
CA ASP A 349 6.90 -9.63 37.90
C ASP A 349 7.30 -9.60 36.40
N VAL A 350 7.41 -8.40 35.81
CA VAL A 350 7.76 -8.22 34.40
C VAL A 350 9.04 -7.39 34.31
N GLY A 351 10.17 -8.09 34.24
CA GLY A 351 11.50 -7.48 34.09
C GLY A 351 12.57 -8.02 35.03
N TRP A 352 12.21 -8.89 35.99
CA TRP A 352 13.17 -9.47 36.91
C TRP A 352 14.08 -10.48 36.20
N LYS A 353 15.38 -10.18 36.14
CA LYS A 353 16.41 -11.09 35.66
C LYS A 353 17.36 -11.41 36.81
N ALA A 354 17.12 -12.54 37.47
CA ALA A 354 18.02 -13.02 38.52
C ALA A 354 19.44 -13.22 37.96
N ILE A 355 20.42 -12.62 38.61
CA ILE A 355 21.85 -12.87 38.35
C ILE A 355 22.48 -13.79 39.39
N GLY A 356 21.73 -14.10 40.45
CA GLY A 356 22.17 -14.98 41.53
C GLY A 356 21.22 -14.95 42.70
N THR A 357 21.59 -15.67 43.75
CA THR A 357 20.89 -15.68 45.04
C THR A 357 21.78 -15.11 46.14
N ALA A 358 21.15 -14.73 47.24
CA ALA A 358 21.84 -14.24 48.43
C ALA A 358 21.08 -14.65 49.70
N VAL A 359 21.77 -14.54 50.83
CA VAL A 359 21.22 -14.83 52.15
C VAL A 359 21.28 -13.61 53.06
N CYS A 360 20.24 -13.41 53.86
CA CYS A 360 20.18 -12.40 54.92
C CYS A 360 21.09 -12.80 56.09
N THR A 361 22.00 -11.92 56.52
CA THR A 361 22.92 -12.20 57.64
C THR A 361 22.44 -11.65 58.99
N GLY A 362 21.44 -10.77 59.00
CA GLY A 362 20.88 -10.14 60.20
C GLY A 362 19.55 -10.74 60.65
N SER A 363 19.17 -10.51 61.91
CA SER A 363 17.86 -10.88 62.44
C SER A 363 16.91 -9.68 62.39
N ASN A 364 15.70 -9.86 61.82
CA ASN A 364 14.65 -8.83 61.69
C ASN A 364 15.01 -7.65 60.77
N VAL A 365 15.63 -7.93 59.62
CA VAL A 365 16.02 -6.92 58.63
C VAL A 365 14.81 -6.50 57.80
N ASN A 366 14.46 -5.21 57.82
CA ASN A 366 13.35 -4.68 57.03
C ASN A 366 13.62 -4.79 55.53
N VAL A 367 12.64 -5.35 54.82
CA VAL A 367 12.52 -5.32 53.36
C VAL A 367 11.60 -4.17 52.99
N ARG A 368 12.00 -3.33 52.05
CA ARG A 368 11.36 -2.03 51.80
C ARG A 368 10.98 -1.85 50.34
N SER A 369 9.99 -0.99 50.09
CA SER A 369 9.51 -0.67 48.75
C SER A 369 10.48 0.19 47.92
N GLY A 370 11.60 0.64 48.48
CA GLY A 370 12.61 1.46 47.81
C GLY A 370 13.94 1.52 48.58
N PRO A 371 15.00 2.06 47.94
CA PRO A 371 16.38 2.03 48.47
C PRO A 371 16.61 3.12 49.52
N GLY A 372 16.10 2.90 50.74
CA GLY A 372 16.28 3.81 51.87
C GLY A 372 15.41 3.47 53.08
N THR A 373 15.79 3.96 54.26
CA THR A 373 15.05 3.72 55.52
C THR A 373 13.73 4.47 55.63
N ASN A 374 13.52 5.48 54.79
CA ASN A 374 12.29 6.28 54.68
C ASN A 374 11.19 5.61 53.82
N TYR A 375 11.51 4.53 53.09
CA TYR A 375 10.53 3.78 52.30
C TYR A 375 9.72 2.80 53.16
N LYS A 376 8.48 2.53 52.75
CA LYS A 376 7.53 1.63 53.42
C LYS A 376 8.18 0.26 53.64
N SER A 377 8.08 -0.24 54.87
CA SER A 377 8.46 -1.63 55.19
C SER A 377 7.41 -2.57 54.62
N LEU A 378 7.83 -3.52 53.81
CA LEU A 378 7.00 -4.55 53.19
C LEU A 378 7.00 -5.85 54.01
N GLY A 379 8.02 -6.05 54.84
CA GLY A 379 8.16 -7.19 55.74
C GLY A 379 9.55 -7.22 56.37
N GLN A 380 9.88 -8.32 57.05
CA GLN A 380 11.17 -8.52 57.67
C GLN A 380 11.76 -9.88 57.30
N LEU A 381 13.07 -9.94 57.14
CA LEU A 381 13.81 -11.19 56.99
C LEU A 381 14.66 -11.46 58.23
N GLY A 382 14.64 -12.70 58.67
CA GLY A 382 15.56 -13.25 59.65
C GLY A 382 16.86 -13.73 59.01
N LYS A 383 17.82 -14.07 59.88
CA LYS A 383 19.12 -14.59 59.48
C LYS A 383 18.94 -15.94 58.80
N GLY A 384 19.54 -16.13 57.64
CA GLY A 384 19.42 -17.36 56.85
C GLY A 384 18.32 -17.34 55.80
N ASN A 385 17.41 -16.34 55.81
CA ASN A 385 16.43 -16.22 54.73
C ASN A 385 17.11 -15.92 53.39
N ARG A 386 16.69 -16.63 52.34
CA ARG A 386 17.26 -16.55 50.99
C ARG A 386 16.33 -15.77 50.07
N PHE A 387 16.91 -15.08 49.09
CA PHE A 387 16.22 -14.28 48.09
C PHE A 387 17.07 -14.18 46.81
N GLU A 388 16.43 -13.83 45.71
CA GLU A 388 17.12 -13.58 44.44
C GLU A 388 17.63 -12.14 44.39
N ILE A 389 18.68 -11.91 43.61
CA ILE A 389 19.20 -10.58 43.28
C ILE A 389 19.33 -10.41 41.76
N ASP A 390 19.18 -9.18 41.28
CA ASP A 390 19.36 -8.80 39.87
C ASP A 390 20.64 -7.97 39.64
N GLY A 391 21.40 -7.71 40.71
CA GLY A 391 22.66 -6.95 40.69
C GLY A 391 22.50 -5.44 40.88
N GLN A 392 21.28 -4.93 41.01
CA GLN A 392 21.08 -3.51 41.24
C GLN A 392 21.33 -3.15 42.72
N GLU A 393 22.12 -2.09 42.93
CA GLU A 393 22.39 -1.52 44.24
C GLU A 393 22.21 0.00 44.19
N LYS A 394 21.59 0.57 45.22
CA LYS A 394 21.33 2.01 45.32
C LYS A 394 21.28 2.43 46.77
N ALA A 395 21.99 3.51 47.12
CA ALA A 395 21.99 4.11 48.46
C ALA A 395 22.28 3.13 49.62
N GLY A 396 23.12 2.11 49.38
CA GLY A 396 23.43 1.08 50.38
C GLY A 396 22.35 0.00 50.55
N PHE A 397 21.42 -0.10 49.59
CA PHE A 397 20.41 -1.15 49.52
C PHE A 397 20.59 -1.96 48.24
N THR A 398 20.33 -3.27 48.33
CA THR A 398 20.34 -4.22 47.22
C THR A 398 18.90 -4.51 46.80
N HIS A 399 18.67 -4.55 45.50
CA HIS A 399 17.39 -4.90 44.91
C HIS A 399 17.20 -6.42 44.91
N ILE A 400 16.06 -6.89 45.38
CA ILE A 400 15.79 -8.30 45.66
C ILE A 400 14.40 -8.73 45.19
N LYS A 401 14.25 -10.02 44.86
CA LYS A 401 12.96 -10.71 44.79
C LYS A 401 12.87 -11.67 45.96
N VAL A 402 11.85 -11.50 46.79
CA VAL A 402 11.68 -12.25 48.03
C VAL A 402 10.22 -12.63 48.26
N HIS A 403 10.02 -13.85 48.77
CA HIS A 403 8.69 -14.33 49.13
C HIS A 403 8.31 -13.83 50.53
N LEU A 404 7.29 -12.98 50.60
CA LEU A 404 6.78 -12.38 51.84
C LEU A 404 5.24 -12.43 51.84
N ASP A 405 4.66 -12.85 52.95
CA ASP A 405 3.21 -12.97 53.14
C ASP A 405 2.49 -13.78 52.05
N GLY A 406 3.10 -14.91 51.66
CA GLY A 406 2.52 -15.85 50.70
C GLY A 406 2.63 -15.44 49.23
N LYS A 407 3.43 -14.40 48.90
CA LYS A 407 3.67 -13.96 47.52
C LYS A 407 5.09 -13.46 47.30
N ASP A 408 5.55 -13.52 46.05
CA ASP A 408 6.80 -12.91 45.66
C ASP A 408 6.67 -11.39 45.57
N GLN A 409 7.68 -10.69 46.09
CA GLN A 409 7.74 -9.23 46.12
C GLN A 409 9.12 -8.77 45.63
N ILE A 410 9.10 -7.78 44.74
CA ILE A 410 10.30 -7.04 44.34
C ILE A 410 10.49 -5.89 45.33
N ALA A 411 11.67 -5.81 45.93
CA ALA A 411 11.91 -4.93 47.05
C ALA A 411 13.40 -4.58 47.21
N TRP A 412 13.71 -3.84 48.27
CA TRP A 412 15.06 -3.41 48.62
C TRP A 412 15.39 -3.82 50.05
N ILE A 413 16.60 -4.35 50.26
CA ILE A 413 17.14 -4.70 51.58
C ILE A 413 18.49 -4.01 51.77
N SER A 414 18.83 -3.63 53.00
CA SER A 414 20.14 -3.00 53.29
C SER A 414 21.28 -3.95 52.91
N SER A 415 22.16 -3.52 52.00
CA SER A 415 23.27 -4.32 51.46
C SER A 415 24.22 -4.84 52.54
N LYS A 416 24.32 -4.14 53.68
CA LYS A 416 25.06 -4.60 54.87
C LYS A 416 24.67 -6.00 55.35
N TYR A 417 23.42 -6.41 55.11
CA TYR A 417 22.87 -7.69 55.56
C TYR A 417 22.76 -8.72 54.45
N VAL A 418 23.33 -8.46 53.27
CA VAL A 418 23.27 -9.35 52.10
C VAL A 418 24.60 -10.07 51.94
N LYS A 419 24.60 -11.39 52.04
CA LYS A 419 25.72 -12.24 51.63
C LYS A 419 25.33 -12.96 50.34
N LYS A 420 25.93 -12.54 49.22
CA LYS A 420 25.80 -13.22 47.92
C LYS A 420 26.44 -14.60 48.02
N ASP A 421 25.87 -15.59 47.34
CA ASP A 421 26.40 -16.96 47.34
C ASP A 421 27.71 -17.10 46.56
#